data_AF-A0A2W6ZKQ6-F1
#
_entry.id   AF-A0A2W6ZKQ6-F1
#
_cell.length_a   1.000
_cell.length_b   1.000
_cell.length_c   1.000
_cell.angle_alpha   90.00
_cell.angle_beta   90.00
_cell.angle_gamma   90.00
#
_symmetry.space_group_name_H-M   'P 1'
#
loop_
_entity.id
_entity.type
_entity.pdbx_description
1 polymer ?
#
loop_
_entity_poly.entity_id
_entity_poly.type
_entity_poly.pdbx_seq_one_letter_code
_entity_poly.pdbx_strand_id
1 'polypeptide(L)'
;MALPAGILFRHCVAGDQWPDPADPLRIDQALLLQLARATRHLRAAWSYTHFPLGPENQATVRLAAAKGLVVNASTESRSVAAGLQRQGIPAVCVVPTEWPAVFRHQGVRFVACPANRGGRKVQCISCGGRFGLPLCAQGDRGFVITFPSHGARAAAAAAHCS
;
A
#
# COMPACT_ATOMS: atom_id res chain seq x y z
N MET A 1 -11.73 16.79 17.55
CA MET A 1 -10.28 17.06 17.68
C MET A 1 -9.59 16.51 16.44
N ALA A 2 -8.74 17.30 15.78
CA ALA A 2 -7.96 16.83 14.61
C ALA A 2 -6.56 16.37 15.06
N LEU A 3 -5.95 15.45 14.30
CA LEU A 3 -4.55 15.08 14.52
C LEU A 3 -3.62 16.30 14.32
N PRO A 4 -2.51 16.41 15.08
CA PRO A 4 -1.55 17.50 14.90
C PRO A 4 -1.02 17.58 13.46
N ALA A 5 -0.82 18.79 12.94
CA ALA A 5 -0.23 18.98 11.61
C ALA A 5 1.20 18.41 11.55
N GLY A 6 1.64 18.02 10.35
CA GLY A 6 3.02 17.59 10.11
C GLY A 6 3.40 16.20 10.61
N ILE A 7 2.47 15.44 11.20
CA ILE A 7 2.72 14.03 11.57
C ILE A 7 2.49 13.08 10.39
N LEU A 8 2.99 11.85 10.52
CA LEU A 8 2.70 10.75 9.60
C LEU A 8 1.49 9.97 10.09
N PHE A 9 0.63 9.54 9.17
CA PHE A 9 -0.55 8.75 9.49
C PHE A 9 -0.70 7.53 8.59
N ARG A 10 -0.73 6.35 9.22
CA ARG A 10 -1.06 5.08 8.57
C ARG A 10 -2.48 4.70 8.93
N HIS A 11 -3.39 4.73 7.95
CA HIS A 11 -4.76 4.25 8.13
C HIS A 11 -4.84 2.72 7.93
N CYS A 12 -5.90 2.10 8.46
CA CYS A 12 -6.19 0.66 8.38
C CYS A 12 -4.95 -0.22 8.60
N VAL A 13 -4.36 -0.15 9.80
CA VAL A 13 -3.25 -1.05 10.18
C VAL A 13 -3.71 -2.51 10.18
N ALA A 14 -4.98 -2.74 10.55
CA ALA A 14 -5.72 -3.98 10.37
C ALA A 14 -7.05 -3.67 9.67
N GLY A 15 -7.48 -4.55 8.76
CA GLY A 15 -8.69 -4.36 7.94
C GLY A 15 -8.41 -3.81 6.54
N ASP A 16 -9.48 -3.39 5.88
CA ASP A 16 -9.47 -2.86 4.51
C ASP A 16 -10.22 -1.52 4.42
N GLN A 17 -10.38 -0.97 3.22
CA GLN A 17 -11.23 0.19 2.97
C GLN A 17 -12.71 -0.17 3.14
N TRP A 18 -13.54 0.84 3.32
CA TRP A 18 -14.98 0.65 3.45
C TRP A 18 -15.58 0.20 2.12
N PRO A 19 -16.40 -0.88 2.09
CA PRO A 19 -17.12 -1.26 0.88
C PRO A 19 -18.22 -0.26 0.56
N ASP A 20 -18.49 -0.08 -0.73
CA ASP A 20 -19.65 0.65 -1.21
C ASP A 20 -20.94 -0.07 -0.75
N PRO A 21 -21.95 0.65 -0.22
CA PRO A 21 -23.19 0.02 0.25
C PRO A 21 -23.95 -0.75 -0.85
N ALA A 22 -23.76 -0.40 -2.11
CA ALA A 22 -24.42 -1.04 -3.25
C ALA A 22 -23.59 -2.17 -3.89
N ASP A 23 -22.26 -2.17 -3.71
CA ASP A 23 -21.37 -3.18 -4.26
C ASP A 23 -20.19 -3.47 -3.31
N PRO A 24 -20.15 -4.65 -2.67
CA PRO A 24 -19.10 -4.99 -1.71
C PRO A 24 -17.70 -5.15 -2.34
N LEU A 25 -17.60 -5.19 -3.68
CA LEU A 25 -16.32 -5.21 -4.41
C LEU A 25 -15.82 -3.81 -4.78
N ARG A 26 -16.57 -2.76 -4.46
CA ARG A 26 -16.20 -1.36 -4.69
C ARG A 26 -15.83 -0.68 -3.38
N ILE A 27 -14.85 0.22 -3.45
CA ILE A 27 -14.49 1.08 -2.33
C ILE A 27 -15.52 2.20 -2.23
N ASP A 28 -16.05 2.46 -1.04
CA ASP A 28 -16.85 3.65 -0.73
C ASP A 28 -15.99 4.90 -0.95
N GLN A 29 -16.19 5.51 -2.11
CA GLN A 29 -15.44 6.68 -2.53
C GLN A 29 -15.69 7.87 -1.61
N ALA A 30 -16.92 8.06 -1.12
CA ALA A 30 -17.27 9.22 -0.31
C ALA A 30 -16.51 9.18 1.02
N LEU A 31 -16.49 8.02 1.69
CA LEU A 31 -15.75 7.83 2.94
C LEU A 31 -14.24 7.95 2.73
N LEU A 32 -13.69 7.35 1.66
CA LEU A 32 -12.26 7.46 1.37
C LEU A 32 -11.83 8.90 1.11
N LEU A 33 -12.61 9.67 0.34
CA LEU A 33 -12.29 11.08 0.06
C LEU A 33 -12.49 11.97 1.29
N GLN A 34 -13.44 11.64 2.16
CA GLN A 34 -13.57 12.31 3.45
C GLN A 34 -12.33 12.11 4.31
N LEU A 35 -11.80 10.89 4.38
CA LEU A 35 -10.54 10.59 5.07
C LEU A 35 -9.36 11.34 4.45
N ALA A 36 -9.26 11.35 3.12
CA ALA A 36 -8.20 12.09 2.42
C ALA A 36 -8.25 13.58 2.75
N ARG A 37 -9.45 14.18 2.74
CA ARG A 37 -9.64 15.58 3.15
C ARG A 37 -9.28 15.82 4.61
N ALA A 38 -9.64 14.90 5.50
CA ALA A 38 -9.36 14.99 6.93
C ALA A 38 -7.87 14.84 7.28
N THR A 39 -7.08 14.24 6.39
CA THR A 39 -5.65 13.98 6.61
C THR A 39 -4.73 14.90 5.79
N ARG A 40 -5.28 15.81 4.98
CA ARG A 40 -4.51 16.68 4.08
C ARG A 40 -3.50 17.62 4.76
N HIS A 41 -3.69 17.94 6.03
CA HIS A 41 -2.81 18.81 6.83
C HIS A 41 -1.67 18.04 7.51
N LEU A 42 -1.68 16.71 7.40
CA LEU A 42 -0.62 15.84 7.89
C LEU A 42 0.56 15.87 6.92
N ARG A 43 1.73 15.43 7.37
CA ARG A 43 2.92 15.36 6.50
C ARG A 43 2.76 14.32 5.40
N ALA A 44 2.15 13.18 5.73
CA ALA A 44 1.71 12.20 4.76
C ALA A 44 0.70 11.24 5.37
N ALA A 45 -0.25 10.78 4.56
CA ALA A 45 -1.19 9.73 4.90
C ALA A 45 -1.15 8.61 3.87
N TRP A 46 -1.19 7.36 4.34
CA TRP A 46 -1.28 6.21 3.46
C TRP A 46 -2.09 5.06 4.08
N SER A 47 -2.58 4.20 3.20
CA SER A 47 -3.37 3.02 3.54
C SER A 47 -3.06 1.87 2.57
N TYR A 48 -3.76 0.75 2.77
CA TYR A 48 -3.71 -0.45 1.93
C TYR A 48 -5.12 -0.91 1.57
N THR A 49 -5.24 -1.66 0.49
CA THR A 49 -6.50 -2.30 0.12
C THR A 49 -6.32 -3.60 -0.66
N HIS A 50 -7.15 -4.61 -0.39
CA HIS A 50 -7.28 -5.84 -1.17
C HIS A 50 -8.51 -5.82 -2.09
N PHE A 51 -9.26 -4.71 -2.14
CA PHE A 51 -10.35 -4.58 -3.10
C PHE A 51 -9.82 -4.83 -4.52
N PRO A 52 -10.63 -5.43 -5.43
CA PRO A 52 -10.22 -5.58 -6.82
C PRO A 52 -9.93 -4.20 -7.44
N LEU A 53 -8.70 -3.95 -7.90
CA LEU A 53 -8.33 -2.69 -8.55
C LEU A 53 -8.81 -2.67 -10.02
N GLY A 54 -10.12 -2.84 -10.24
CA GLY A 54 -10.79 -2.53 -11.50
C GLY A 54 -10.86 -1.02 -11.77
N PRO A 55 -11.36 -0.58 -12.94
CA PRO A 55 -11.33 0.82 -13.37
C PRO A 55 -11.90 1.81 -12.33
N GLU A 56 -13.02 1.46 -11.70
CA GLU A 56 -13.69 2.33 -10.72
C GLU A 56 -12.89 2.48 -9.42
N ASN A 57 -12.41 1.37 -8.86
CA ASN A 57 -11.56 1.41 -7.65
C ASN A 57 -10.22 2.11 -7.94
N GLN A 58 -9.66 1.92 -9.14
CA GLN A 58 -8.48 2.67 -9.59
C GLN A 58 -8.74 4.18 -9.64
N ALA A 59 -9.88 4.62 -10.17
CA ALA A 59 -10.26 6.02 -10.18
C ALA A 59 -10.39 6.56 -8.75
N THR A 60 -11.05 5.81 -7.86
CA THR A 60 -11.20 6.16 -6.44
C THR A 60 -9.86 6.33 -5.72
N VAL A 61 -8.91 5.39 -5.86
CA VAL A 61 -7.59 5.51 -5.20
C VAL A 61 -6.74 6.63 -5.80
N ARG A 62 -6.86 6.91 -7.11
CA ARG A 62 -6.19 8.06 -7.76
C ARG A 62 -6.72 9.38 -7.23
N LEU A 63 -8.04 9.51 -7.07
CA LEU A 63 -8.67 10.69 -6.48
C LEU A 63 -8.24 10.89 -5.02
N ALA A 64 -8.14 9.82 -4.23
CA ALA A 64 -7.62 9.88 -2.87
C ALA A 64 -6.15 10.34 -2.84
N ALA A 65 -5.32 9.80 -3.72
CA ALA A 65 -3.91 10.18 -3.84
C ALA A 65 -3.75 11.66 -4.21
N ALA A 66 -4.55 12.16 -5.16
CA ALA A 66 -4.59 13.58 -5.52
C ALA A 66 -5.01 14.50 -4.35
N LYS A 67 -5.68 13.95 -3.33
CA LYS A 67 -6.06 14.66 -2.10
C LYS A 67 -5.11 14.42 -0.93
N GLY A 68 -3.98 13.72 -1.14
CA GLY A 68 -2.94 13.51 -0.13
C GLY A 68 -3.02 12.18 0.63
N LEU A 69 -3.89 11.26 0.23
CA LEU A 69 -3.99 9.91 0.81
C LEU A 69 -3.55 8.84 -0.20
N VAL A 70 -2.37 8.26 0.00
CA VAL A 70 -1.87 7.18 -0.86
C VAL A 70 -2.46 5.84 -0.44
N VAL A 71 -3.26 5.21 -1.30
CA VAL A 71 -3.78 3.85 -1.06
C VAL A 71 -2.99 2.85 -1.88
N ASN A 72 -2.32 1.93 -1.20
CA ASN A 72 -1.51 0.91 -1.85
C ASN A 72 -2.36 -0.34 -2.14
N ALA A 73 -2.35 -0.80 -3.39
CA ALA A 73 -2.97 -2.07 -3.74
C ALA A 73 -2.17 -3.23 -3.11
N SER A 74 -2.81 -4.01 -2.26
CA SER A 74 -2.25 -5.17 -1.58
C SER A 74 -2.67 -6.43 -2.32
N THR A 75 -1.69 -7.23 -2.72
CA THR A 75 -1.94 -8.46 -3.47
C THR A 75 -0.91 -9.53 -3.12
N GLU A 76 -1.26 -10.77 -3.34
CA GLU A 76 -0.37 -11.91 -3.24
C GLU A 76 0.31 -12.16 -4.59
N SER A 77 -0.26 -11.72 -5.73
CA SER A 77 0.33 -11.95 -7.06
C SER A 77 1.35 -10.87 -7.45
N ARG A 78 2.57 -11.32 -7.79
CA ARG A 78 3.63 -10.46 -8.34
C ARG A 78 3.23 -9.94 -9.71
N SER A 79 2.53 -10.75 -10.50
CA SER A 79 2.06 -10.38 -11.83
C SER A 79 1.00 -9.26 -11.76
N VAL A 80 0.04 -9.35 -10.84
CA VAL A 80 -0.95 -8.28 -10.59
C VAL A 80 -0.25 -7.02 -10.08
N ALA A 81 0.65 -7.15 -9.10
CA ALA A 81 1.37 -6.00 -8.56
C ALA A 81 2.20 -5.28 -9.63
N ALA A 82 2.89 -6.02 -10.51
CA ALA A 82 3.64 -5.44 -11.61
C ALA A 82 2.71 -4.73 -12.63
N GLY A 83 1.54 -5.32 -12.92
CA GLY A 83 0.53 -4.70 -13.79
C GLY A 83 0.04 -3.36 -13.24
N LEU A 84 -0.36 -3.32 -11.97
CA LEU A 84 -0.82 -2.09 -11.30
C LEU A 84 0.27 -1.03 -11.22
N GLN A 85 1.51 -1.43 -10.93
CA GLN A 85 2.64 -0.52 -10.89
C GLN A 85 2.93 0.13 -12.25
N ARG A 86 2.79 -0.62 -13.37
CA ARG A 86 2.89 -0.05 -14.73
C ARG A 86 1.76 0.92 -15.05
N GLN A 87 0.60 0.75 -14.42
CA GLN A 87 -0.54 1.67 -14.53
C GLN A 87 -0.41 2.90 -13.60
N GLY A 88 0.70 3.04 -12.86
CA GLY A 88 0.93 4.13 -11.93
C GLY A 88 0.17 4.00 -10.60
N ILE A 89 -0.36 2.80 -10.29
CA ILE A 89 -0.98 2.52 -9.00
C ILE A 89 0.10 1.93 -8.07
N PRO A 90 0.37 2.56 -6.91
CA PRO A 90 1.33 2.01 -5.97
C PRO A 90 0.84 0.66 -5.44
N ALA A 91 1.66 -0.38 -5.61
CA ALA A 91 1.32 -1.72 -5.15
C ALA A 91 2.29 -2.25 -4.09
N VAL A 92 1.78 -3.18 -3.28
CA VAL A 92 2.54 -4.02 -2.37
C VAL A 92 2.20 -5.47 -2.61
N CYS A 93 3.19 -6.35 -2.43
CA CYS A 93 3.04 -7.76 -2.71
C CYS A 93 3.49 -8.61 -1.51
N VAL A 94 2.63 -9.52 -1.06
CA VAL A 94 3.02 -10.52 -0.08
C VAL A 94 3.87 -11.59 -0.79
N VAL A 95 5.03 -11.88 -0.23
CA VAL A 95 5.98 -12.86 -0.76
C VAL A 95 6.29 -13.92 0.30
N PRO A 96 6.82 -15.10 -0.08
CA PRO A 96 7.31 -16.09 0.88
C PRO A 96 8.32 -15.50 1.88
N THR A 97 8.46 -16.12 3.05
CA THR A 97 9.34 -15.63 4.13
C THR A 97 10.78 -15.39 3.67
N GLU A 98 11.36 -16.36 2.97
CA GLU A 98 12.71 -16.31 2.43
C GLU A 98 12.67 -15.82 0.97
N TRP A 99 12.61 -14.50 0.78
CA TRP A 99 12.57 -13.90 -0.55
C TRP A 99 13.65 -12.83 -0.73
N PRO A 100 14.23 -12.67 -1.95
CA PRO A 100 15.24 -11.65 -2.21
C PRO A 100 14.79 -10.24 -1.84
N ALA A 101 15.70 -9.47 -1.21
CA ALA A 101 15.43 -8.10 -0.78
C ALA A 101 15.13 -7.13 -1.94
N VAL A 102 15.68 -7.41 -3.12
CA VAL A 102 15.40 -6.69 -4.36
C VAL A 102 15.38 -7.70 -5.49
N PHE A 103 14.36 -7.65 -6.33
CA PHE A 103 14.27 -8.46 -7.55
C PHE A 103 13.47 -7.72 -8.63
N ARG A 104 13.38 -8.28 -9.83
CA ARG A 104 12.53 -7.79 -10.91
C ARG A 104 11.54 -8.87 -11.33
N HIS A 105 10.31 -8.46 -11.63
CA HIS A 105 9.28 -9.32 -12.21
C HIS A 105 8.52 -8.52 -13.27
N GLN A 106 8.40 -9.08 -14.48
CA GLN A 106 7.78 -8.41 -15.64
C GLN A 106 8.25 -6.96 -15.85
N GLY A 107 9.56 -6.73 -15.77
CA GLY A 107 10.18 -5.40 -15.96
C GLY A 107 10.00 -4.42 -14.79
N VAL A 108 9.24 -4.78 -13.75
CA VAL A 108 9.03 -3.94 -12.56
C VAL A 108 9.98 -4.35 -11.45
N ARG A 109 10.52 -3.36 -10.73
CA ARG A 109 11.38 -3.58 -9.56
C ARG A 109 10.53 -3.86 -8.32
N PHE A 110 10.91 -4.84 -7.53
CA PHE A 110 10.33 -5.18 -6.25
C PHE A 110 11.37 -4.96 -5.16
N VAL A 111 10.97 -4.35 -4.04
CA VAL A 111 11.87 -3.98 -2.93
C VAL A 111 11.24 -4.38 -1.61
N ALA A 112 11.95 -5.22 -0.83
CA ALA A 112 11.49 -5.65 0.49
C ALA A 112 11.43 -4.47 1.47
N CYS A 113 10.31 -4.41 2.21
CA CYS A 113 10.09 -3.43 3.27
C CYS A 113 11.27 -3.42 4.26
N PRO A 114 11.89 -2.25 4.52
CA PRO A 114 13.01 -2.15 5.47
C PRO A 114 12.67 -2.62 6.89
N ALA A 115 11.41 -2.48 7.32
CA ALA A 115 10.94 -2.88 8.65
C ALA A 115 11.01 -4.40 8.88
N ASN A 116 11.01 -5.20 7.81
CA ASN A 116 11.06 -6.65 7.89
C ASN A 116 12.49 -7.22 7.78
N ARG A 117 13.50 -6.36 7.69
CA ARG A 117 14.91 -6.78 7.63
C ARG A 117 15.43 -6.92 9.06
N GLY A 118 15.91 -8.12 9.44
CA GLY A 118 16.26 -8.51 10.82
C GLY A 118 17.45 -7.80 11.48
N GLY A 119 17.81 -6.59 11.04
CA GLY A 119 18.95 -5.83 11.59
C GLY A 119 18.52 -4.76 12.60
N ARG A 120 18.05 -3.61 12.11
CA ARG A 120 17.67 -2.45 12.92
C ARG A 120 16.14 -2.41 13.03
N LYS A 121 15.57 -2.04 14.19
CA LYS A 121 14.12 -1.84 14.35
C LYS A 121 13.64 -0.64 13.54
N VAL A 122 13.59 -0.78 12.22
CA VAL A 122 13.08 0.23 11.31
C VAL A 122 11.56 0.26 11.45
N GLN A 123 11.03 1.45 11.74
CA GLN A 123 9.59 1.68 11.82
C GLN A 123 9.15 2.45 10.56
N CYS A 124 7.84 2.52 10.30
CA CYS A 124 7.35 3.30 9.16
C CYS A 124 7.82 4.75 9.21
N ILE A 125 7.89 5.36 10.40
CA ILE A 125 8.39 6.73 10.62
C ILE A 125 9.87 6.91 10.29
N SER A 126 10.67 5.83 10.31
CA SER A 126 12.12 5.87 10.15
C SER A 126 12.61 5.05 8.94
N CYS A 127 11.72 4.60 8.06
CA CYS A 127 12.13 3.77 6.92
C CYS A 127 12.85 4.52 5.80
N GLY A 128 12.98 5.85 5.92
CA GLY A 128 13.99 6.62 5.20
C GLY A 128 13.76 6.76 3.69
N GLY A 129 12.52 6.79 3.25
CA GLY A 129 12.22 7.05 1.85
C GLY A 129 12.49 8.50 1.43
N ARG A 130 12.14 8.85 0.19
CA ARG A 130 12.39 10.17 -0.42
C ARG A 130 11.85 11.30 0.50
N PHE A 131 12.70 12.28 0.82
CA PHE A 131 12.40 13.40 1.73
C PHE A 131 11.95 12.99 3.15
N GLY A 132 12.40 11.83 3.62
CA GLY A 132 12.00 11.27 4.92
C GLY A 132 10.56 10.76 4.95
N LEU A 133 9.90 10.63 3.79
CA LEU A 133 8.57 10.03 3.69
C LEU A 133 8.68 8.50 3.64
N PRO A 134 7.76 7.77 4.31
CA PRO A 134 7.72 6.33 4.21
C PRO A 134 7.58 5.85 2.76
N LEU A 135 8.19 4.72 2.40
CA LEU A 135 8.10 4.18 1.03
C LEU A 135 6.65 3.96 0.60
N CYS A 136 5.79 3.49 1.51
CA CYS A 136 4.36 3.26 1.24
C CYS A 136 3.55 4.55 1.10
N ALA A 137 4.09 5.70 1.55
CA ALA A 137 3.48 7.02 1.39
C ALA A 137 3.90 7.71 0.09
N GLN A 138 4.87 7.15 -0.64
CA GLN A 138 5.27 7.63 -1.96
C GLN A 138 4.38 6.97 -3.01
N GLY A 139 3.37 7.70 -3.48
CA GLY A 139 2.43 7.22 -4.50
C GLY A 139 3.04 7.12 -5.90
N ASP A 140 4.09 7.90 -6.17
CA ASP A 140 4.79 8.01 -7.46
C ASP A 140 6.03 7.10 -7.55
N ARG A 141 6.26 6.24 -6.56
CA ARG A 141 7.44 5.35 -6.54
C ARG A 141 7.42 4.41 -7.74
N GLY A 142 8.59 4.12 -8.32
CA GLY A 142 8.77 3.22 -9.46
C GLY A 142 8.99 1.74 -9.10
N PHE A 143 8.52 1.28 -7.94
CA PHE A 143 8.73 -0.09 -7.48
C PHE A 143 7.61 -0.59 -6.56
N VAL A 144 7.40 -1.90 -6.56
CA VAL A 144 6.49 -2.59 -5.66
C VAL A 144 7.21 -2.88 -4.34
N ILE A 145 6.52 -2.70 -3.22
CA ILE A 145 7.07 -3.05 -1.90
C ILE A 145 6.65 -4.47 -1.55
N THR A 146 7.59 -5.30 -1.09
CA THR A 146 7.27 -6.66 -0.66
C THR A 146 7.23 -6.83 0.84
N PHE A 147 6.27 -7.63 1.30
CA PHE A 147 6.11 -8.03 2.69
C PHE A 147 6.22 -9.55 2.78
N PRO A 148 7.18 -10.10 3.54
CA PRO A 148 7.22 -11.51 3.84
C PRO A 148 5.92 -11.95 4.55
N SER A 149 5.39 -13.09 4.13
CA SER A 149 4.25 -13.75 4.75
C SER A 149 4.53 -14.05 6.23
N HIS A 150 3.60 -13.71 7.11
CA HIS A 150 3.71 -13.95 8.55
C HIS A 150 2.42 -14.56 9.13
N GLY A 151 2.54 -15.26 10.25
CA GLY A 151 1.40 -15.85 10.98
C GLY A 151 0.88 -17.17 10.37
N ALA A 152 -0.21 -17.68 10.94
CA ALA A 152 -0.74 -19.01 10.64
C ALA A 152 -1.21 -19.21 9.18
N ARG A 153 -1.52 -18.12 8.46
CA ARG A 153 -1.93 -18.15 7.04
C ARG A 153 -0.78 -17.85 6.08
N ALA A 154 0.46 -17.79 6.56
CA ALA A 154 1.63 -17.48 5.74
C ALA A 154 1.79 -18.45 4.55
N ALA A 155 1.56 -19.74 4.77
CA ALA A 155 1.66 -20.75 3.72
C ALA A 155 0.63 -20.54 2.59
N ALA A 156 -0.61 -20.19 2.93
CA ALA A 156 -1.64 -19.90 1.95
C ALA A 156 -1.33 -18.63 1.14
N ALA A 157 -0.93 -17.55 1.82
CA ALA A 157 -0.56 -16.29 1.16
C ALA A 157 0.66 -16.47 0.24
N ALA A 158 1.66 -17.25 0.67
CA ALA A 158 2.83 -17.59 -0.15
C ALA A 158 2.47 -18.46 -1.37
N ALA A 159 1.54 -19.41 -1.22
CA ALA A 159 1.10 -20.29 -2.32
C ALA A 159 0.38 -19.53 -3.43
N HIS A 160 -0.30 -18.42 -3.11
CA HIS A 160 -0.95 -17.56 -4.10
C HIS A 160 0.01 -16.57 -4.79
N CYS A 161 1.31 -16.61 -4.46
CA CYS A 161 2.31 -15.70 -5.00
C CYS A 161 2.80 -16.06 -6.42
N SER A 162 1.95 -15.77 -7.42
CA SER A 162 2.19 -16.01 -8.85
C SER A 162 2.73 -14.78 -9.61
#